data_AF-A0A2I2AB26-F1
#
_entry.id   AF-A0A2I2AB26-F1
#
_cell.length_a   1.000
_cell.length_b   1.000
_cell.length_c   1.000
_cell.angle_alpha   90.00
_cell.angle_beta   90.00
_cell.angle_gamma   90.00
#
_symmetry.space_group_name_H-M   'P 1'
#
loop_
_entity.id
_entity.type
_entity.pdbx_description
1 polymer ?
#
loop_
_entity_poly.entity_id
_entity_poly.type
_entity_poly.pdbx_seq_one_letter_code
_entity_poly.pdbx_strand_id
1 'polypeptide(L)'
;MAESRRACLKKQAGFEHHQLVLLAIILILGLSLVYKTISYFKQVVVETNTVALTKGPGLEYQKLASLTKGSRLKVLDHKYHWYQVKTSTGQIGWVPDWVLANKYRLKPQSLNEATIVLDAGHGGSDSGALSNSDKKEKDYTLKYIKQLASKLKEQGAKVYFTRDSDKFVSLKARPDLAEKLHADAFISIHFDSSPNPNEASGITSYYYHKTSSKPLAYYISSHLDNLGLDNRGTEFGDFLVIRDNTIPAVLLELGYINTSQDFALITTANYQDSATDGIVTGLKAYFNAKANNN
;
A
#
# COMPACT_ATOMS: atom_id res chain seq x y z
N MET A 1 58.61 -61.49 0.63
CA MET A 1 57.34 -61.46 -0.16
C MET A 1 56.19 -60.75 0.56
N ALA A 2 56.02 -60.87 1.88
CA ALA A 2 54.91 -60.23 2.61
C ALA A 2 55.02 -58.69 2.70
N GLU A 3 56.24 -58.15 2.85
CA GLU A 3 56.46 -56.69 2.94
C GLU A 3 56.21 -55.95 1.61
N SER A 4 56.59 -56.54 0.47
CA SER A 4 56.32 -55.90 -0.84
C SER A 4 54.83 -55.90 -1.19
N ARG A 5 54.08 -56.93 -0.78
CA ARG A 5 52.61 -56.96 -0.90
C ARG A 5 51.95 -55.90 -0.02
N ARG A 6 52.41 -55.69 1.22
CA ARG A 6 51.92 -54.62 2.12
C ARG A 6 52.20 -53.22 1.57
N ALA A 7 53.38 -53.00 0.99
CA ALA A 7 53.73 -51.72 0.37
C ALA A 7 52.88 -51.42 -0.88
N CYS A 8 52.62 -52.43 -1.70
CA CYS A 8 51.74 -52.33 -2.87
C CYS A 8 50.29 -51.98 -2.48
N LEU A 9 49.73 -52.67 -1.48
CA LEU A 9 48.38 -52.43 -0.98
C LEU A 9 48.21 -51.03 -0.36
N LYS A 10 49.20 -50.52 0.38
CA LYS A 10 49.18 -49.13 0.90
C LYS A 10 49.21 -48.09 -0.23
N LYS A 11 49.98 -48.34 -1.29
CA LYS A 11 50.10 -47.44 -2.44
C LYS A 11 48.80 -47.39 -3.25
N GLN A 12 48.15 -48.54 -3.42
CA GLN A 12 46.85 -48.67 -4.09
C GLN A 12 45.71 -48.03 -3.26
N ALA A 13 45.68 -48.25 -1.95
CA ALA A 13 44.73 -47.58 -1.04
C ALA A 13 44.90 -46.06 -1.00
N GLY A 14 46.14 -45.55 -1.06
CA GLY A 14 46.40 -44.11 -1.18
C GLY A 14 45.94 -43.53 -2.51
N PHE A 15 46.13 -44.26 -3.61
CA PHE A 15 45.65 -43.86 -4.94
C PHE A 15 44.11 -43.80 -5.00
N GLU A 16 43.40 -44.78 -4.43
CA GLU A 16 41.93 -44.75 -4.34
C GLU A 16 41.43 -43.64 -3.41
N HIS A 17 42.12 -43.36 -2.30
CA HIS A 17 41.79 -42.23 -1.44
C HIS A 17 41.92 -40.88 -2.18
N HIS A 18 42.98 -40.69 -2.97
CA HIS A 18 43.13 -39.48 -3.79
C HIS A 18 42.05 -39.36 -4.87
N GLN A 19 41.64 -40.46 -5.51
CA GLN A 19 40.54 -40.45 -6.47
C GLN A 19 39.19 -40.12 -5.82
N LEU A 20 38.90 -40.66 -4.63
CA LEU A 20 37.69 -40.34 -3.88
C LEU A 20 37.65 -38.86 -3.46
N VAL A 21 38.77 -38.30 -3.00
CA VAL A 21 38.88 -36.87 -2.67
C VAL A 21 38.67 -35.99 -3.91
N LEU A 22 39.27 -36.35 -5.05
CA LEU A 22 39.10 -35.61 -6.31
C LEU A 22 37.64 -35.64 -6.79
N LEU A 23 36.98 -36.81 -6.75
CA LEU A 23 35.57 -36.95 -7.10
C LEU A 23 34.67 -36.13 -6.16
N ALA A 24 34.96 -36.11 -4.86
CA ALA A 24 34.24 -35.28 -3.91
C ALA A 24 34.40 -33.78 -4.20
N ILE A 25 35.61 -33.32 -4.53
CA ILE A 25 35.86 -31.93 -4.93
C ILE A 25 35.09 -31.57 -6.21
N ILE A 26 35.13 -32.42 -7.24
CA ILE A 26 34.39 -32.20 -8.50
C ILE A 26 32.89 -32.12 -8.22
N LEU A 27 32.35 -33.02 -7.39
CA LEU A 27 30.95 -33.01 -7.01
C LEU A 27 30.57 -31.72 -6.26
N ILE A 28 31.37 -31.28 -5.29
CA ILE A 28 31.15 -30.04 -4.54
C ILE A 28 31.18 -28.83 -5.48
N LEU A 29 32.16 -28.75 -6.39
CA LEU A 29 32.25 -27.68 -7.38
C LEU A 29 31.06 -27.71 -8.35
N GLY A 30 30.64 -28.88 -8.80
CA GLY A 30 29.46 -29.07 -9.65
C GLY A 30 28.18 -28.61 -8.95
N LEU A 31 27.96 -29.03 -7.70
CA LEU A 31 26.82 -28.58 -6.88
C LEU A 31 26.85 -27.07 -6.63
N SER A 32 28.03 -26.50 -6.35
CA SER A 32 28.22 -25.06 -6.18
C SER A 32 27.90 -24.28 -7.47
N LEU A 33 28.34 -24.79 -8.63
CA LEU A 33 28.04 -24.18 -9.93
C LEU A 33 26.54 -24.25 -10.24
N VAL A 34 25.91 -25.41 -10.05
CA VAL A 34 24.45 -25.59 -10.23
C VAL A 34 23.69 -24.64 -9.30
N TYR A 35 24.08 -24.57 -8.02
CA TYR A 35 23.47 -23.64 -7.07
C TYR A 35 23.62 -22.18 -7.50
N LYS A 36 24.80 -21.76 -7.95
CA LYS A 36 25.04 -20.40 -8.46
C LYS A 36 24.20 -20.11 -9.71
N THR A 37 24.10 -21.06 -10.64
CA THR A 37 23.28 -20.94 -11.85
C THR A 37 21.80 -20.80 -11.52
N ILE A 38 21.26 -21.67 -10.66
CA ILE A 38 19.86 -21.58 -10.20
C ILE A 38 19.62 -20.24 -9.49
N SER A 39 20.53 -19.84 -8.61
CA SER A 39 20.45 -18.57 -7.89
C SER A 39 20.46 -17.36 -8.84
N TYR A 40 21.25 -17.41 -9.92
CA TYR A 40 21.31 -16.38 -10.94
C TYR A 40 19.97 -16.23 -11.69
N PHE A 41 19.36 -17.33 -12.11
CA PHE A 41 18.08 -17.30 -12.83
C PHE A 41 16.87 -16.97 -11.94
N LYS A 42 17.01 -17.01 -10.60
CA LYS A 42 15.97 -16.60 -9.65
C LYS A 42 15.97 -15.10 -9.32
N GLN A 43 16.94 -14.33 -9.83
CA GLN A 43 17.02 -12.88 -9.56
C GLN A 43 15.97 -12.10 -10.38
N VAL A 44 15.50 -10.99 -9.81
CA VAL A 44 14.67 -10.01 -10.52
C VAL A 44 15.57 -8.99 -11.23
N VAL A 45 15.04 -8.35 -12.26
CA VAL A 45 15.78 -7.41 -13.11
C VAL A 45 15.07 -6.06 -13.12
N VAL A 46 15.82 -4.98 -12.94
CA VAL A 46 15.32 -3.61 -13.08
C VAL A 46 15.05 -3.31 -14.56
N GLU A 47 13.83 -2.91 -14.89
CA GLU A 47 13.39 -2.62 -16.26
C GLU A 47 13.37 -1.13 -16.59
N THR A 48 13.35 -0.26 -15.57
CA THR A 48 13.41 1.21 -15.73
C THR A 48 14.84 1.71 -15.88
N ASN A 49 15.01 2.90 -16.48
CA ASN A 49 16.32 3.48 -16.75
C ASN A 49 17.14 3.66 -15.47
N THR A 50 16.51 4.19 -14.42
CA THR A 50 17.12 4.40 -13.11
C THR A 50 16.11 4.20 -11.99
N VAL A 51 16.55 3.61 -10.88
CA VAL A 51 15.79 3.50 -9.64
C VAL A 51 16.68 3.75 -8.42
N ALA A 52 16.14 4.37 -7.38
CA ALA A 52 16.83 4.50 -6.10
C ALA A 52 16.74 3.18 -5.31
N LEU A 53 17.88 2.71 -4.82
CA LEU A 53 17.91 1.73 -3.74
C LEU A 53 17.75 2.50 -2.43
N THR A 54 16.71 2.24 -1.66
CA THR A 54 16.39 3.00 -0.44
C THR A 54 16.64 2.19 0.83
N LYS A 55 16.77 2.87 1.97
CA LYS A 55 16.96 2.23 3.29
C LYS A 55 15.72 1.49 3.79
N GLY A 56 14.52 1.86 3.31
CA GLY A 56 13.25 1.27 3.71
C GLY A 56 12.22 1.26 2.58
N PRO A 57 11.07 0.59 2.78
CA PRO A 57 10.06 0.34 1.75
C PRO A 57 9.20 1.58 1.49
N GLY A 58 9.78 2.64 0.92
CA GLY A 58 9.12 3.91 0.66
C GLY A 58 9.98 4.96 -0.01
N LEU A 59 9.34 5.93 -0.66
CA LEU A 59 10.01 7.06 -1.33
C LEU A 59 10.63 8.05 -0.33
N GLU A 60 10.14 8.05 0.91
CA GLU A 60 10.59 8.90 2.00
C GLU A 60 11.92 8.45 2.65
N TYR A 61 12.34 7.20 2.40
CA TYR A 61 13.56 6.67 2.99
C TYR A 61 14.81 7.16 2.27
N GLN A 62 15.90 7.29 3.03
CA GLN A 62 17.21 7.66 2.51
C GLN A 62 17.61 6.79 1.32
N LYS A 63 18.04 7.45 0.23
CA LYS A 63 18.67 6.80 -0.92
C LYS A 63 20.07 6.31 -0.55
N LEU A 64 20.32 5.03 -0.78
CA LEU A 64 21.59 4.35 -0.57
C LEU A 64 22.43 4.31 -1.85
N ALA A 65 21.78 4.10 -3.00
CA ALA A 65 22.43 4.03 -4.31
C ALA A 65 21.43 4.30 -5.44
N SER A 66 21.95 4.40 -6.67
CA SER A 66 21.17 4.37 -7.90
C SER A 66 21.47 3.08 -8.66
N LEU A 67 20.42 2.38 -9.07
CA LEU A 67 20.51 1.21 -9.93
C LEU A 67 20.05 1.59 -11.34
N THR A 68 20.62 0.94 -12.34
CA THR A 68 20.28 1.15 -13.76
C THR A 68 19.50 -0.03 -14.33
N LYS A 69 18.85 0.19 -15.48
CA LYS A 69 18.22 -0.88 -16.26
C LYS A 69 19.16 -2.08 -16.45
N GLY A 70 18.65 -3.29 -16.23
CA GLY A 70 19.42 -4.53 -16.31
C GLY A 70 20.13 -4.92 -15.00
N SER A 71 20.10 -4.08 -13.97
CA SER A 71 20.59 -4.44 -12.63
C SER A 71 19.84 -5.68 -12.13
N ARG A 72 20.60 -6.72 -11.77
CA ARG A 72 20.04 -7.97 -11.22
C ARG A 72 20.05 -7.95 -9.70
N LEU A 73 18.96 -8.40 -9.11
CA LEU A 73 18.65 -8.25 -7.69
C LEU A 73 18.19 -9.59 -7.12
N LYS A 74 18.83 -10.03 -6.03
CA LYS A 74 18.33 -11.15 -5.24
C LYS A 74 17.27 -10.62 -4.27
N VAL A 75 16.02 -11.06 -4.44
CA VAL A 75 14.95 -10.74 -3.49
C VAL A 75 15.21 -11.44 -2.15
N LEU A 76 15.06 -10.69 -1.07
CA LEU A 76 15.23 -11.16 0.31
C LEU A 76 13.89 -11.20 1.04
N ASP A 77 13.08 -10.18 0.86
CA ASP A 77 11.77 -10.01 1.49
C ASP A 77 10.93 -9.00 0.69
N HIS A 78 9.70 -8.76 1.11
CA HIS A 78 8.84 -7.72 0.58
C HIS A 78 7.98 -7.08 1.67
N LYS A 79 7.54 -5.85 1.42
CA LYS A 79 6.59 -5.13 2.26
C LYS A 79 5.89 -4.06 1.42
N TYR A 80 4.56 -4.03 1.46
CA TYR A 80 3.77 -3.16 0.57
C TYR A 80 4.16 -3.40 -0.91
N HIS A 81 4.29 -2.36 -1.72
CA HIS A 81 4.82 -2.44 -3.09
C HIS A 81 6.34 -2.41 -3.19
N TRP A 82 7.07 -2.97 -2.20
CA TRP A 82 8.53 -2.88 -2.16
C TRP A 82 9.17 -4.24 -1.90
N TYR A 83 10.24 -4.53 -2.66
CA TYR A 83 11.11 -5.66 -2.40
C TYR A 83 12.36 -5.22 -1.67
N GLN A 84 12.70 -5.93 -0.59
CA GLN A 84 14.05 -5.89 -0.06
C GLN A 84 14.93 -6.76 -0.95
N VAL A 85 16.04 -6.20 -1.41
CA VAL A 85 16.92 -6.81 -2.40
C VAL A 85 18.38 -6.73 -1.98
N LYS A 86 19.15 -7.72 -2.42
CA LYS A 86 20.62 -7.68 -2.43
C LYS A 86 21.12 -7.49 -3.85
N THR A 87 21.93 -6.45 -4.05
CA THR A 87 22.58 -6.14 -5.33
C THR A 87 23.76 -7.08 -5.61
N SER A 88 24.29 -7.05 -6.83
CA SER A 88 25.49 -7.82 -7.24
C SER A 88 26.75 -7.43 -6.45
N THR A 89 26.85 -6.18 -5.99
CA THR A 89 27.95 -5.70 -5.12
C THR A 89 27.75 -6.07 -3.65
N GLY A 90 26.63 -6.71 -3.32
CA GLY A 90 26.30 -7.16 -1.97
C GLY A 90 25.53 -6.16 -1.11
N GLN A 91 25.27 -4.94 -1.61
CA GLN A 91 24.48 -3.93 -0.89
C GLN A 91 23.02 -4.38 -0.75
N ILE A 92 22.44 -4.17 0.43
CA ILE A 92 21.04 -4.49 0.74
C ILE A 92 20.25 -3.19 0.86
N GLY A 93 19.06 -3.16 0.26
CA GLY A 93 18.11 -2.05 0.37
C GLY A 93 16.78 -2.41 -0.26
N TRP A 94 15.94 -1.41 -0.49
CA TRP A 94 14.59 -1.59 -1.02
C TRP A 94 14.45 -0.96 -2.40
N VAL A 95 13.70 -1.63 -3.27
CA VAL A 95 13.27 -1.11 -4.56
C VAL A 95 11.76 -1.30 -4.67
N PRO A 96 11.05 -0.37 -5.34
CA PRO A 96 9.64 -0.56 -5.57
C PRO A 96 9.40 -1.67 -6.60
N ASP A 97 8.29 -2.40 -6.48
CA ASP A 97 7.92 -3.45 -7.44
C ASP A 97 7.71 -2.87 -8.85
N TRP A 98 7.43 -1.57 -8.95
CA TRP A 98 7.07 -0.93 -10.20
C TRP A 98 8.20 -0.65 -11.16
N VAL A 99 9.42 -0.92 -10.72
CA VAL A 99 10.59 -0.90 -11.57
C VAL A 99 10.97 -2.28 -12.11
N LEU A 100 10.19 -3.31 -11.77
CA LEU A 100 10.38 -4.70 -12.19
C LEU A 100 9.30 -5.12 -13.19
N ALA A 101 9.51 -6.28 -13.82
CA ALA A 101 8.55 -6.90 -14.72
C ALA A 101 7.17 -7.08 -14.07
N ASN A 102 6.09 -6.98 -14.85
CA ASN A 102 4.71 -7.01 -14.36
C ASN A 102 4.37 -8.25 -13.49
N LYS A 103 5.00 -9.40 -13.76
CA LYS A 103 4.81 -10.63 -12.96
C LYS A 103 5.33 -10.52 -11.51
N TYR A 104 6.11 -9.49 -11.21
CA TYR A 104 6.61 -9.19 -9.86
C TYR A 104 5.83 -8.06 -9.19
N ARG A 105 4.72 -7.57 -9.77
CA ARG A 105 3.86 -6.63 -9.06
C ARG A 105 3.20 -7.30 -7.88
N LEU A 106 3.37 -6.71 -6.70
CA LEU A 106 2.73 -7.16 -5.49
C LEU A 106 1.27 -6.73 -5.53
N LYS A 107 0.38 -7.60 -5.08
CA LYS A 107 -1.05 -7.35 -4.97
C LYS A 107 -1.42 -7.57 -3.51
N PRO A 108 -1.68 -6.52 -2.72
CA PRO A 108 -2.00 -6.69 -1.32
C PRO A 108 -3.30 -7.48 -1.15
N GLN A 109 -3.23 -8.50 -0.30
CA GLN A 109 -4.33 -9.40 0.02
C GLN A 109 -4.98 -9.04 1.35
N SER A 110 -4.34 -8.17 2.12
CA SER A 110 -4.85 -7.71 3.41
C SER A 110 -4.40 -6.29 3.73
N LEU A 111 -5.01 -5.71 4.75
CA LEU A 111 -4.81 -4.31 5.10
C LEU A 111 -3.36 -3.98 5.52
N ASN A 112 -2.64 -4.93 6.14
CA ASN A 112 -1.26 -4.73 6.58
C ASN A 112 -0.23 -4.74 5.43
N GLU A 113 -0.64 -5.12 4.23
CA GLU A 113 0.13 -5.06 2.99
C GLU A 113 -0.24 -3.85 2.13
N ALA A 114 -1.32 -3.14 2.47
CA ALA A 114 -1.86 -2.08 1.65
C ALA A 114 -1.14 -0.73 1.90
N THR A 115 -1.02 0.04 0.82
CA THR A 115 -0.70 1.47 0.84
C THR A 115 -1.96 2.28 0.60
N ILE A 116 -2.34 3.14 1.54
CA ILE A 116 -3.57 3.92 1.51
C ILE A 116 -3.23 5.41 1.52
N VAL A 117 -3.80 6.16 0.56
CA VAL A 117 -3.78 7.62 0.60
C VAL A 117 -5.07 8.12 1.22
N LEU A 118 -4.92 8.93 2.25
CA LEU A 118 -6.00 9.58 2.97
C LEU A 118 -6.05 11.05 2.58
N ASP A 119 -7.22 11.48 2.14
CA ASP A 119 -7.49 12.82 1.68
C ASP A 119 -8.46 13.54 2.61
N ALA A 120 -7.95 14.55 3.32
CA ALA A 120 -8.81 15.45 4.08
C ALA A 120 -9.31 16.55 3.12
N GLY A 121 -10.61 16.53 2.81
CA GLY A 121 -11.25 17.53 1.96
C GLY A 121 -10.91 18.97 2.38
N HIS A 122 -10.80 19.88 1.41
CA HIS A 122 -10.51 21.30 1.64
C HIS A 122 -9.13 21.57 2.29
N GLY A 123 -8.98 22.66 3.04
CA GLY A 123 -7.79 23.01 3.81
C GLY A 123 -7.20 24.38 3.47
N GLY A 124 -6.54 25.00 4.44
CA GLY A 124 -5.94 26.33 4.29
C GLY A 124 -6.99 27.40 4.00
N SER A 125 -6.87 28.06 2.86
CA SER A 125 -7.82 29.10 2.41
C SER A 125 -9.18 28.55 1.99
N ASP A 126 -9.28 27.25 1.69
CA ASP A 126 -10.54 26.59 1.38
C ASP A 126 -11.15 26.02 2.66
N SER A 127 -12.24 26.62 3.13
CA SER A 127 -12.95 26.20 4.35
C SER A 127 -13.78 24.92 4.15
N GLY A 128 -14.13 24.61 2.91
CA GLY A 128 -15.31 23.78 2.60
C GLY A 128 -16.60 24.46 3.05
N ALA A 129 -17.65 23.64 3.17
CA ALA A 129 -18.95 24.08 3.64
C ALA A 129 -18.90 24.58 5.10
N LEU A 130 -19.88 25.41 5.44
CA LEU A 130 -20.05 25.95 6.79
C LEU A 130 -21.26 25.28 7.47
N SER A 131 -21.11 24.98 8.76
CA SER A 131 -22.26 24.62 9.58
C SER A 131 -23.16 25.84 9.86
N ASN A 132 -24.33 25.60 10.46
CA ASN A 132 -25.25 26.66 10.92
C ASN A 132 -24.65 27.58 12.01
N SER A 133 -23.46 27.26 12.50
CA SER A 133 -22.70 28.03 13.51
C SER A 133 -21.28 28.38 13.04
N ASP A 134 -21.10 28.53 11.72
CA ASP A 134 -19.86 28.95 11.05
C ASP A 134 -18.64 28.05 11.32
N LYS A 135 -18.88 26.79 11.66
CA LYS A 135 -17.81 25.78 11.78
C LYS A 135 -17.46 25.27 10.40
N LYS A 136 -16.15 25.12 10.14
CA LYS A 136 -15.61 24.85 8.81
C LYS A 136 -15.42 23.35 8.61
N GLU A 137 -15.90 22.83 7.49
CA GLU A 137 -15.75 21.43 7.10
C GLU A 137 -14.30 20.94 7.17
N LYS A 138 -13.35 21.75 6.69
CA LYS A 138 -11.92 21.40 6.67
C LYS A 138 -11.34 20.95 8.03
N ASP A 139 -11.91 21.44 9.13
CA ASP A 139 -11.46 21.15 10.48
C ASP A 139 -11.91 19.74 10.88
N TYR A 140 -13.13 19.36 10.51
CA TYR A 140 -13.69 18.03 10.76
C TYR A 140 -13.08 16.98 9.84
N THR A 141 -12.89 17.27 8.55
CA THR A 141 -12.24 16.32 7.63
C THR A 141 -10.83 15.99 8.09
N LEU A 142 -10.07 16.99 8.58
CA LEU A 142 -8.74 16.76 9.15
C LEU A 142 -8.79 15.91 10.42
N LYS A 143 -9.77 16.16 11.30
CA LYS A 143 -9.96 15.40 12.54
C LYS A 143 -10.20 13.92 12.24
N TYR A 144 -11.13 13.63 11.33
CA TYR A 144 -11.50 12.26 10.94
C TYR A 144 -10.35 11.53 10.26
N ILE A 145 -9.66 12.20 9.32
CA ILE A 145 -8.51 11.61 8.61
C ILE A 145 -7.36 11.27 9.56
N LYS A 146 -7.08 12.10 10.58
CA LYS A 146 -6.06 11.80 11.58
C LYS A 146 -6.40 10.57 12.41
N GLN A 147 -7.66 10.42 12.84
CA GLN A 147 -8.09 9.25 13.59
C GLN A 147 -8.09 7.99 12.73
N LEU A 148 -8.63 8.07 11.50
CA LEU A 148 -8.59 6.98 10.54
C LEU A 148 -7.15 6.52 10.27
N ALA A 149 -6.22 7.46 10.11
CA ALA A 149 -4.81 7.14 9.91
C ALA A 149 -4.19 6.38 11.08
N SER A 150 -4.52 6.74 12.33
CA SER A 150 -4.04 5.99 13.51
C SER A 150 -4.51 4.55 13.43
N LYS A 151 -5.82 4.35 13.26
CA LYS A 151 -6.43 3.02 13.19
C LYS A 151 -5.85 2.19 12.05
N LEU A 152 -5.69 2.75 10.86
CA LEU A 152 -5.10 2.05 9.71
C LEU A 152 -3.63 1.66 9.95
N LYS A 153 -2.84 2.55 10.57
CA LYS A 153 -1.44 2.23 10.94
C LYS A 153 -1.36 1.14 12.00
N GLU A 154 -2.27 1.11 12.96
CA GLU A 154 -2.39 0.03 13.94
C GLU A 154 -2.71 -1.32 13.28
N GLN A 155 -3.45 -1.31 12.16
CA GLN A 155 -3.67 -2.49 11.32
C GLN A 155 -2.47 -2.82 10.39
N GLY A 156 -1.36 -2.09 10.49
CA GLY A 156 -0.14 -2.31 9.70
C GLY A 156 -0.12 -1.68 8.31
N ALA A 157 -1.20 -1.01 7.89
CA ALA A 157 -1.28 -0.36 6.60
C ALA A 157 -0.25 0.78 6.49
N LYS A 158 0.28 0.98 5.29
CA LYS A 158 1.08 2.17 4.98
C LYS A 158 0.16 3.32 4.65
N VAL A 159 0.23 4.42 5.41
CA VAL A 159 -0.68 5.56 5.25
C VAL A 159 0.07 6.81 4.82
N TYR A 160 -0.43 7.46 3.77
CA TYR A 160 0.00 8.78 3.32
C TYR A 160 -1.16 9.76 3.39
N PHE A 161 -0.85 11.05 3.58
CA PHE A 161 -1.84 12.11 3.63
C PHE A 161 -1.68 13.04 2.44
N THR A 162 -2.79 13.50 1.85
CA THR A 162 -2.75 14.70 1.00
C THR A 162 -2.43 15.92 1.86
N ARG A 163 -3.06 16.03 3.03
CA ARG A 163 -2.70 16.96 4.11
C ARG A 163 -2.91 16.36 5.50
N ASP A 164 -1.99 16.68 6.39
CA ASP A 164 -1.91 16.30 7.81
C ASP A 164 -2.02 17.52 8.76
N SER A 165 -2.18 18.70 8.17
CA SER A 165 -2.37 19.98 8.84
C SER A 165 -3.39 20.85 8.08
N ASP A 166 -3.73 22.02 8.62
CA ASP A 166 -4.58 23.00 7.93
C ASP A 166 -3.78 23.74 6.84
N LYS A 167 -3.51 23.04 5.74
CA LYS A 167 -2.84 23.57 4.56
C LYS A 167 -3.70 23.33 3.33
N PHE A 168 -3.64 24.27 2.38
CA PHE A 168 -4.29 24.12 1.09
C PHE A 168 -3.54 23.08 0.24
N VAL A 169 -4.30 22.20 -0.40
CA VAL A 169 -3.82 21.24 -1.41
C VAL A 169 -4.78 21.30 -2.60
N SER A 170 -4.24 21.55 -3.80
CA SER A 170 -5.06 21.65 -5.00
C SER A 170 -5.72 20.30 -5.33
N LEU A 171 -6.88 20.35 -5.99
CA LEU A 171 -7.62 19.14 -6.36
C LEU A 171 -6.76 18.15 -7.15
N LYS A 172 -5.95 18.62 -8.11
CA LYS A 172 -5.07 17.76 -8.93
C LYS A 172 -3.96 17.07 -8.12
N ALA A 173 -3.39 17.76 -7.13
CA ALA A 173 -2.28 17.20 -6.35
C ALA A 173 -2.69 15.98 -5.49
N ARG A 174 -3.99 15.85 -5.19
CA ARG A 174 -4.55 14.79 -4.35
C ARG A 174 -4.49 13.40 -5.04
N PRO A 175 -5.06 13.19 -6.23
CA PRO A 175 -4.91 11.93 -6.96
C PRO A 175 -3.47 11.73 -7.48
N ASP A 176 -2.77 12.79 -7.90
CA ASP A 176 -1.35 12.70 -8.32
C ASP A 176 -0.47 12.03 -7.25
N LEU A 177 -0.75 12.29 -5.97
CA LEU A 177 -0.05 11.64 -4.86
C LEU A 177 -0.33 10.13 -4.81
N ALA A 178 -1.59 9.71 -4.96
CA ALA A 178 -1.98 8.30 -4.94
C ALA A 178 -1.37 7.53 -6.11
N GLU A 179 -1.39 8.10 -7.30
CA GLU A 179 -0.80 7.51 -8.49
C GLU A 179 0.72 7.37 -8.37
N LYS A 180 1.40 8.44 -7.92
CA LYS A 180 2.85 8.43 -7.69
C LYS A 180 3.29 7.36 -6.70
N LEU A 181 2.46 7.09 -5.69
CA LEU A 181 2.75 6.12 -4.65
C LEU A 181 2.34 4.69 -5.03
N HIS A 182 1.67 4.51 -6.18
CA HIS A 182 1.02 3.25 -6.55
C HIS A 182 0.17 2.72 -5.38
N ALA A 183 -0.65 3.58 -4.79
CA ALA A 183 -1.48 3.21 -3.66
C ALA A 183 -2.54 2.16 -4.06
N ASP A 184 -3.11 1.49 -3.08
CA ASP A 184 -4.13 0.46 -3.24
C ASP A 184 -5.55 0.98 -3.07
N ALA A 185 -5.67 2.08 -2.31
CA ALA A 185 -6.90 2.79 -2.09
C ALA A 185 -6.63 4.28 -1.84
N PHE A 186 -7.50 5.13 -2.36
CA PHE A 186 -7.60 6.55 -2.04
C PHE A 186 -8.93 6.83 -1.35
N ILE A 187 -8.89 7.37 -0.13
CA ILE A 187 -10.07 7.65 0.68
C ILE A 187 -10.14 9.16 0.95
N SER A 188 -11.10 9.83 0.34
CA SER A 188 -11.40 11.24 0.62
C SER A 188 -12.56 11.35 1.60
N ILE A 189 -12.41 12.17 2.64
CA ILE A 189 -13.48 12.44 3.62
C ILE A 189 -13.91 13.90 3.51
N HIS A 190 -15.22 14.08 3.40
CA HIS A 190 -15.97 15.32 3.31
C HIS A 190 -17.23 15.28 4.20
N PHE A 191 -17.88 16.44 4.34
CA PHE A 191 -19.23 16.54 4.89
C PHE A 191 -20.10 17.38 3.96
N ASP A 192 -21.25 16.84 3.59
CA ASP A 192 -22.11 17.41 2.55
C ASP A 192 -22.76 18.72 3.05
N SER A 193 -23.36 19.46 2.12
CA SER A 193 -24.19 20.61 2.46
C SER A 193 -25.35 20.75 1.49
N SER A 194 -26.48 21.22 2.01
CA SER A 194 -27.66 21.56 1.21
C SER A 194 -27.72 23.07 0.92
N PRO A 195 -28.46 23.52 -0.12
CA PRO A 195 -28.59 24.95 -0.43
C PRO A 195 -29.11 25.79 0.75
N ASN A 196 -30.09 25.27 1.51
CA ASN A 196 -30.53 25.91 2.76
C ASN A 196 -30.30 24.98 3.97
N PRO A 197 -30.10 25.56 5.18
CA PRO A 197 -29.92 24.78 6.41
C PRO A 197 -31.03 23.75 6.68
N ASN A 198 -30.63 22.55 7.08
CA ASN A 198 -31.52 21.45 7.51
C ASN A 198 -32.44 20.90 6.41
N GLU A 199 -32.08 20.99 5.13
CA GLU A 199 -32.88 20.42 4.02
C GLU A 199 -32.54 18.95 3.70
N ALA A 200 -31.34 18.50 4.05
CA ALA A 200 -30.87 17.14 3.73
C ALA A 200 -30.11 16.51 4.91
N SER A 201 -30.05 15.18 4.92
CA SER A 201 -29.38 14.41 5.97
C SER A 201 -28.85 13.11 5.38
N GLY A 202 -27.94 12.46 6.10
CA GLY A 202 -27.44 11.14 5.79
C GLY A 202 -26.02 11.14 5.22
N ILE A 203 -25.50 9.95 5.02
CA ILE A 203 -24.14 9.71 4.51
C ILE A 203 -24.22 9.13 3.09
N THR A 204 -23.23 9.45 2.25
CA THR A 204 -23.13 8.90 0.89
C THR A 204 -21.68 8.56 0.56
N SER A 205 -21.46 7.40 -0.07
CA SER A 205 -20.14 6.99 -0.56
C SER A 205 -20.05 7.09 -2.08
N TYR A 206 -19.31 8.05 -2.58
CA TYR A 206 -19.18 8.31 -4.02
C TYR A 206 -18.02 7.56 -4.66
N TYR A 207 -18.28 7.02 -5.85
CA TYR A 207 -17.27 6.44 -6.73
C TYR A 207 -17.38 7.04 -8.14
N TYR A 208 -16.27 7.05 -8.89
CA TYR A 208 -16.29 7.41 -10.30
C TYR A 208 -16.13 6.17 -11.19
N HIS A 209 -15.03 5.43 -11.01
CA HIS A 209 -14.73 4.26 -11.84
C HIS A 209 -15.51 3.01 -11.39
N LYS A 210 -16.48 2.59 -12.21
CA LYS A 210 -17.35 1.42 -11.92
C LYS A 210 -16.57 0.14 -11.62
N THR A 211 -15.50 -0.14 -12.37
CA THR A 211 -14.76 -1.41 -12.24
C THR A 211 -13.77 -1.39 -11.08
N SER A 212 -12.97 -0.32 -10.95
CA SER A 212 -11.90 -0.26 -9.96
C SER A 212 -12.37 0.25 -8.59
N SER A 213 -13.35 1.15 -8.54
CA SER A 213 -13.68 1.93 -7.34
C SER A 213 -15.05 1.61 -6.73
N LYS A 214 -16.05 1.21 -7.51
CA LYS A 214 -17.36 0.84 -6.96
C LYS A 214 -17.28 -0.29 -5.91
N PRO A 215 -16.46 -1.35 -6.07
CA PRO A 215 -16.31 -2.36 -5.02
C PRO A 215 -15.77 -1.77 -3.71
N LEU A 216 -14.78 -0.89 -3.78
CA LEU A 216 -14.22 -0.20 -2.61
C LEU A 216 -15.30 0.63 -1.89
N ALA A 217 -16.04 1.45 -2.64
CA ALA A 217 -17.13 2.26 -2.10
C ALA A 217 -18.23 1.40 -1.47
N TYR A 218 -18.58 0.27 -2.10
CA TYR A 218 -19.58 -0.66 -1.58
C TYR A 218 -19.18 -1.27 -0.25
N TYR A 219 -17.98 -1.83 -0.15
CA TYR A 219 -17.51 -2.44 1.10
C TYR A 219 -17.37 -1.42 2.22
N ILE A 220 -16.95 -0.18 1.92
CA ILE A 220 -16.91 0.88 2.94
C ILE A 220 -18.33 1.27 3.35
N SER A 221 -19.21 1.59 2.39
CA SER A 221 -20.58 2.01 2.65
C SER A 221 -21.35 0.98 3.48
N SER A 222 -21.23 -0.32 3.18
CA SER A 222 -21.94 -1.39 3.91
C SER A 222 -21.51 -1.56 5.37
N HIS A 223 -20.49 -0.83 5.83
CA HIS A 223 -20.01 -0.84 7.21
C HIS A 223 -20.24 0.52 7.90
N LEU A 224 -21.06 1.40 7.31
CA LEU A 224 -21.43 2.70 7.87
C LEU A 224 -22.92 2.79 8.25
N ASP A 225 -23.65 1.67 8.28
CA ASP A 225 -25.11 1.64 8.56
C ASP A 225 -25.50 2.07 9.99
N ASN A 226 -24.57 1.95 10.95
CA ASN A 226 -24.86 2.13 12.38
C ASN A 226 -24.28 3.43 12.96
N LEU A 227 -24.29 4.53 12.18
CA LEU A 227 -23.76 5.83 12.62
C LEU A 227 -24.83 6.75 13.23
N GLY A 228 -26.10 6.36 13.22
CA GLY A 228 -27.21 7.21 13.65
C GLY A 228 -27.65 8.25 12.60
N LEU A 229 -27.11 8.14 11.37
CA LEU A 229 -27.56 8.84 10.17
C LEU A 229 -27.91 7.81 9.10
N ASP A 230 -28.88 8.15 8.24
CA ASP A 230 -29.30 7.30 7.14
C ASP A 230 -28.14 7.07 6.16
N ASN A 231 -27.83 5.79 5.89
CA ASN A 231 -26.86 5.42 4.87
C ASN A 231 -27.55 5.36 3.50
N ARG A 232 -27.26 6.34 2.64
CA ARG A 232 -27.80 6.43 1.28
C ARG A 232 -27.07 5.51 0.30
N GLY A 233 -26.10 4.75 0.78
CA GLY A 233 -25.37 3.75 0.00
C GLY A 233 -24.27 4.36 -0.86
N THR A 234 -24.09 3.77 -2.05
CA THR A 234 -23.08 4.21 -3.00
C THR A 234 -23.68 4.92 -4.19
N GLU A 235 -23.08 6.03 -4.60
CA GLU A 235 -23.53 6.81 -5.75
C GLU A 235 -22.38 7.14 -6.71
N PHE A 236 -22.69 7.32 -8.00
CA PHE A 236 -21.70 7.83 -8.94
C PHE A 236 -21.48 9.32 -8.68
N GLY A 237 -20.24 9.76 -8.56
CA GLY A 237 -19.90 11.18 -8.36
C GLY A 237 -18.80 11.64 -9.31
N ASP A 238 -19.03 12.76 -10.01
CA ASP A 238 -18.05 13.40 -10.90
C ASP A 238 -17.15 14.39 -10.15
N PHE A 239 -16.46 13.89 -9.12
CA PHE A 239 -15.50 14.69 -8.34
C PHE A 239 -14.07 14.43 -8.81
N LEU A 240 -13.31 15.48 -9.07
CA LEU A 240 -11.95 15.39 -9.66
C LEU A 240 -11.06 14.39 -8.92
N VAL A 241 -11.07 14.39 -7.58
CA VAL A 241 -10.19 13.55 -6.75
C VAL A 241 -10.43 12.04 -6.89
N ILE A 242 -11.63 11.63 -7.36
CA ILE A 242 -11.97 10.24 -7.67
C ILE A 242 -12.09 9.97 -9.18
N ARG A 243 -12.34 11.01 -9.99
CA ARG A 243 -12.39 10.91 -11.47
C ARG A 243 -11.00 10.80 -12.08
N ASP A 244 -10.09 11.68 -11.67
CA ASP A 244 -8.75 11.80 -12.24
C ASP A 244 -7.76 10.93 -11.44
N ASN A 245 -8.25 9.80 -10.90
CA ASN A 245 -7.49 8.92 -10.03
C ASN A 245 -7.58 7.48 -10.55
N THR A 246 -6.47 6.98 -11.11
CA THR A 246 -6.41 5.61 -11.60
C THR A 246 -6.34 4.56 -10.49
N ILE A 247 -6.05 4.98 -9.25
CA ILE A 247 -6.12 4.13 -8.06
C ILE A 247 -7.59 3.94 -7.64
N PRO A 248 -8.01 2.77 -7.12
CA PRO A 248 -9.33 2.62 -6.49
C PRO A 248 -9.62 3.74 -5.49
N ALA A 249 -10.63 4.57 -5.77
CA ALA A 249 -10.85 5.83 -5.07
C ALA A 249 -12.31 6.01 -4.64
N VAL A 250 -12.52 6.46 -3.40
CA VAL A 250 -13.84 6.79 -2.86
C VAL A 250 -13.81 8.16 -2.20
N LEU A 251 -14.92 8.90 -2.34
CA LEU A 251 -15.19 10.11 -1.58
C LEU A 251 -16.37 9.83 -0.64
N LEU A 252 -16.18 10.07 0.65
CA LEU A 252 -17.15 9.79 1.70
C LEU A 252 -17.71 11.10 2.22
N GLU A 253 -19.00 11.31 2.01
CA GLU A 253 -19.77 12.36 2.70
C GLU A 253 -20.34 11.77 3.99
N LEU A 254 -19.77 12.15 5.14
CA LEU A 254 -20.08 11.56 6.44
C LEU A 254 -21.15 12.36 7.22
N GLY A 255 -22.16 12.88 6.51
CA GLY A 255 -23.26 13.67 7.05
C GLY A 255 -23.30 15.09 6.50
N TYR A 256 -24.40 15.79 6.69
CA TYR A 256 -24.59 17.17 6.23
C TYR A 256 -24.14 18.18 7.29
N ILE A 257 -23.09 18.96 7.01
CA ILE A 257 -22.52 19.91 7.98
C ILE A 257 -23.49 21.04 8.35
N ASN A 258 -24.39 21.42 7.43
CA ASN A 258 -25.40 22.46 7.64
C ASN A 258 -26.78 21.91 8.09
N THR A 259 -26.81 20.66 8.54
CA THR A 259 -27.98 20.05 9.19
C THR A 259 -27.70 19.88 10.67
N SER A 260 -28.52 20.50 11.50
CA SER A 260 -28.29 20.59 12.95
C SER A 260 -28.24 19.21 13.63
N GLN A 261 -29.05 18.26 13.15
CA GLN A 261 -29.06 16.88 13.61
C GLN A 261 -27.77 16.14 13.26
N ASP A 262 -27.38 16.14 11.98
CA ASP A 262 -26.14 15.54 11.50
C ASP A 262 -24.93 16.17 12.19
N PHE A 263 -24.86 17.50 12.25
CA PHE A 263 -23.73 18.21 12.83
C PHE A 263 -23.59 17.96 14.34
N ALA A 264 -24.71 17.79 15.06
CA ALA A 264 -24.69 17.39 16.46
C ALA A 264 -24.02 16.01 16.65
N LEU A 265 -24.10 15.10 15.67
CA LEU A 265 -23.40 13.82 15.67
C LEU A 265 -21.95 13.96 15.20
N ILE A 266 -21.70 14.61 14.07
CA ILE A 266 -20.37 14.81 13.43
C ILE A 266 -19.33 15.35 14.44
N THR A 267 -19.76 16.22 15.35
CA THR A 267 -18.90 16.86 16.35
C THR A 267 -18.47 15.94 17.49
N THR A 268 -19.19 14.83 17.71
CA THR A 268 -18.92 13.90 18.82
C THR A 268 -17.73 12.99 18.56
N ALA A 269 -17.06 12.59 19.64
CA ALA A 269 -16.00 11.57 19.56
C ALA A 269 -16.56 10.21 19.14
N ASN A 270 -17.76 9.83 19.63
CA ASN A 270 -18.36 8.52 19.34
C ASN A 270 -18.72 8.35 17.86
N TYR A 271 -19.29 9.37 17.22
CA TYR A 271 -19.60 9.30 15.80
C TYR A 271 -18.31 9.22 14.97
N GLN A 272 -17.31 10.05 15.30
CA GLN A 272 -16.00 10.00 14.65
C GLN A 272 -15.34 8.62 14.79
N ASP A 273 -15.41 8.03 15.97
CA ASP A 273 -14.87 6.70 16.25
C ASP A 273 -15.58 5.62 15.44
N SER A 274 -16.92 5.61 15.49
CA SER A 274 -17.76 4.65 14.77
C SER A 274 -17.58 4.77 13.26
N ALA A 275 -17.53 5.98 12.71
CA ALA A 275 -17.34 6.22 11.29
C ALA A 275 -15.96 5.72 10.84
N THR A 276 -14.91 6.04 11.59
CA THR A 276 -13.55 5.58 11.26
C THR A 276 -13.37 4.07 11.43
N ASP A 277 -14.05 3.43 12.39
CA ASP A 277 -14.08 1.97 12.52
C ASP A 277 -14.83 1.29 11.38
N GLY A 278 -15.95 1.88 10.95
CA GLY A 278 -16.69 1.43 9.76
C GLY A 278 -15.82 1.44 8.51
N ILE A 279 -15.08 2.53 8.29
CA ILE A 279 -14.14 2.65 7.15
C ILE A 279 -13.03 1.59 7.24
N VAL A 280 -12.42 1.40 8.42
CA VAL A 280 -11.37 0.37 8.62
C VAL A 280 -11.92 -1.03 8.35
N THR A 281 -13.12 -1.32 8.84
CA THR A 281 -13.76 -2.64 8.67
C THR A 281 -14.13 -2.90 7.22
N GLY A 282 -14.69 -1.89 6.54
CA GLY A 282 -14.98 -1.95 5.10
C GLY A 282 -13.72 -2.14 4.26
N LEU A 283 -12.62 -1.48 4.60
CA LEU A 283 -11.32 -1.70 3.95
C LEU A 283 -10.80 -3.12 4.15
N LYS A 284 -10.89 -3.67 5.36
CA LYS A 284 -10.53 -5.08 5.62
C LYS A 284 -11.37 -6.02 4.75
N ALA A 285 -12.68 -5.80 4.67
CA ALA A 285 -13.57 -6.60 3.85
C ALA A 285 -13.20 -6.51 2.35
N TYR A 286 -12.91 -5.31 1.85
CA TYR A 286 -12.48 -5.08 0.47
C TYR A 286 -11.18 -5.83 0.12
N PHE A 287 -10.14 -5.73 0.95
CA PHE A 287 -8.87 -6.41 0.69
C PHE A 287 -8.99 -7.93 0.79
N ASN A 288 -9.72 -8.44 1.79
CA ASN A 288 -9.99 -9.87 1.93
C ASN A 288 -10.77 -10.43 0.71
N ALA A 289 -11.75 -9.68 0.21
CA ALA A 289 -12.48 -10.08 -0.99
C ALA A 289 -11.60 -10.09 -2.24
N LYS A 290 -10.63 -9.17 -2.36
CA LYS A 290 -9.64 -9.21 -3.43
C LYS A 290 -8.70 -10.41 -3.32
N ALA A 291 -8.34 -10.83 -2.11
CA ALA A 291 -7.52 -12.03 -1.92
C ALA A 291 -8.21 -13.30 -2.42
N ASN A 292 -9.52 -13.44 -2.18
CA ASN A 292 -10.28 -14.63 -2.55
C ASN A 292 -10.63 -14.73 -4.05
N ASN A 293 -10.44 -13.64 -4.81
CA ASN A 293 -10.77 -13.55 -6.24
C ASN A 293 -9.52 -13.55 -7.16
N ASN A 294 -8.31 -13.70 -6.60
CA ASN A 294 -7.04 -13.83 -7.34
C ASN A 294 -6.53 -15.27 -7.30
#